data_AF-A0A954NV57-F1
#
_entry.id   AF-A0A954NV57-F1
#
_cell.length_a   1.000
_cell.length_b   1.000
_cell.length_c   1.000
_cell.angle_alpha   90.00
_cell.angle_beta   90.00
_cell.angle_gamma   90.00
#
_symmetry.space_group_name_H-M   'P 1'
#
loop_
_entity.id
_entity.type
_entity.pdbx_description
1 polymer ?
#
loop_
_entity_poly.entity_id
_entity_poly.type
_entity_poly.pdbx_seq_one_letter_code
_entity_poly.pdbx_strand_id
1 'polypeptide(L)'
;MTPLPMRRRRTPWVYSRPIVGLAVLGLVATFVSPFPALTVQSAEDTGEAKADLESETNGERELFTGQVVLLREALKRRGLRVADEMADQAVLETPEGDVIPILADWRGRAFFQDERLRDRKVELVAYRREHLPYLQALMVFTFDEDGVRQYTDYWCDVCSIPMYEIKPCECCQGDIRLRFQPQDLPDYLKLDEVSSSSAADSK
;
A
#
# COMPACT_ATOMS: atom_id res chain seq x y z
N MET A 1 61.71 -13.21 0.54
CA MET A 1 61.17 -14.13 1.55
C MET A 1 60.31 -13.31 2.49
N THR A 2 58.99 -13.42 2.35
CA THR A 2 58.01 -12.69 3.17
C THR A 2 56.88 -13.67 3.45
N PRO A 3 56.58 -14.02 4.72
CA PRO A 3 55.55 -15.02 5.00
C PRO A 3 54.14 -14.41 4.91
N LEU A 4 53.25 -15.09 4.19
CA LEU A 4 51.83 -14.77 4.11
C LEU A 4 51.11 -15.14 5.42
N PRO A 5 50.15 -14.33 5.91
CA PRO A 5 49.44 -14.61 7.16
C PRO A 5 48.36 -15.71 7.02
N MET A 6 48.29 -16.54 8.06
CA MET A 6 47.37 -17.66 8.26
C MET A 6 45.90 -17.28 8.20
N ARG A 7 45.15 -18.02 7.38
CA ARG A 7 43.69 -18.00 7.26
C ARG A 7 43.04 -18.77 8.41
N ARG A 8 42.54 -18.08 9.45
CA ARG A 8 41.75 -18.69 10.54
C ARG A 8 40.36 -19.08 10.02
N ARG A 9 40.09 -20.39 9.91
CA ARG A 9 38.74 -20.95 9.74
C ARG A 9 37.99 -20.85 11.07
N ARG A 10 36.88 -20.11 11.13
CA ARG A 10 35.91 -20.19 12.23
C ARG A 10 34.84 -21.22 11.85
N THR A 11 34.63 -22.17 12.74
CA THR A 11 33.66 -23.27 12.65
C THR A 11 32.22 -22.77 12.88
N PRO A 12 31.20 -23.44 12.29
CA PRO A 12 29.81 -23.10 12.54
C PRO A 12 29.33 -23.68 13.88
N TRP A 13 28.69 -22.84 14.68
CA TRP A 13 27.93 -23.23 15.87
C TRP A 13 26.64 -23.93 15.45
N VAL A 14 26.52 -25.20 15.79
CA VAL A 14 25.29 -25.99 15.64
C VAL A 14 24.51 -25.86 16.95
N TYR A 15 23.41 -25.11 16.93
CA TYR A 15 22.50 -24.97 18.08
C TYR A 15 21.34 -25.96 17.92
N SER A 16 21.46 -27.11 18.57
CA SER A 16 20.43 -28.14 18.66
C SER A 16 19.34 -27.68 19.65
N ARG A 17 18.12 -27.39 19.18
CA ARG A 17 16.97 -27.14 20.07
C ARG A 17 16.26 -28.48 20.36
N PRO A 18 15.89 -28.77 21.63
CA PRO A 18 15.12 -29.96 21.96
C PRO A 18 13.65 -29.79 21.52
N ILE A 19 13.14 -30.81 20.86
CA ILE A 19 11.72 -30.98 20.48
C ILE A 19 10.99 -31.43 21.75
N VAL A 20 10.21 -30.53 22.37
CA VAL A 20 9.24 -30.90 23.40
C VAL A 20 7.93 -31.17 22.70
N GLY A 21 7.64 -32.46 22.50
CA GLY A 21 6.34 -32.93 22.06
C GLY A 21 5.31 -32.77 23.18
N LEU A 22 4.26 -32.00 22.92
CA LEU A 22 3.05 -31.97 23.73
C LEU A 22 1.90 -32.44 22.85
N ALA A 23 1.57 -33.72 22.97
CA ALA A 23 0.36 -34.30 22.44
C ALA A 23 -0.82 -33.83 23.30
N VAL A 24 -1.68 -32.98 22.74
CA VAL A 24 -2.99 -32.66 23.32
C VAL A 24 -4.04 -33.44 22.54
N LEU A 25 -4.37 -34.62 23.08
CA LEU A 25 -5.59 -35.35 22.81
C LEU A 25 -6.70 -34.71 23.66
N GLY A 26 -7.74 -34.16 23.03
CA GLY A 26 -8.80 -33.49 23.78
C GLY A 26 -10.07 -33.22 22.97
N LEU A 27 -10.97 -34.20 22.99
CA LEU A 27 -12.44 -34.10 22.92
C LEU A 27 -13.09 -33.14 21.90
N VAL A 28 -13.60 -33.72 20.81
CA VAL A 28 -14.65 -33.11 19.98
C VAL A 28 -16.00 -33.31 20.67
N ALA A 29 -16.50 -32.27 21.33
CA ALA A 29 -17.89 -32.22 21.79
C ALA A 29 -18.75 -31.65 20.65
N THR A 30 -19.56 -32.50 20.01
CA THR A 30 -20.54 -32.09 19.01
C THR A 30 -21.72 -31.39 19.68
N PHE A 31 -21.64 -30.07 19.84
CA PHE A 31 -22.79 -29.24 20.19
C PHE A 31 -23.66 -29.03 18.94
N VAL A 32 -24.72 -29.84 18.84
CA VAL A 32 -25.80 -29.66 17.85
C VAL A 32 -26.74 -28.59 18.41
N SER A 33 -26.55 -27.33 18.02
CA SER A 33 -27.49 -26.25 18.33
C SER A 33 -28.64 -26.25 17.31
N PRO A 34 -29.91 -26.23 17.75
CA PRO A 34 -31.04 -26.00 16.85
C PRO A 34 -31.08 -24.53 16.43
N PHE A 35 -30.65 -24.23 15.21
CA PHE A 35 -30.87 -22.90 14.61
C PHE A 35 -32.37 -22.74 14.30
N PRO A 36 -33.04 -21.69 14.81
CA PRO A 36 -34.38 -21.35 14.37
C PRO A 36 -34.32 -20.90 12.90
N ALA A 37 -35.24 -21.44 12.10
CA ALA A 37 -35.43 -21.05 10.71
C ALA A 37 -35.79 -19.55 10.65
N LEU A 38 -34.80 -18.71 10.35
CA LEU A 38 -35.04 -17.33 9.98
C LEU A 38 -35.62 -17.33 8.56
N THR A 39 -36.91 -17.07 8.46
CA THR A 39 -37.57 -16.73 7.19
C THR A 39 -37.02 -15.40 6.69
N VAL A 40 -36.13 -15.46 5.71
CA VAL A 40 -35.68 -14.31 4.92
C VAL A 40 -36.86 -13.88 4.04
N GLN A 41 -37.53 -12.79 4.42
CA GLN A 41 -38.42 -12.08 3.53
C GLN A 41 -37.55 -11.27 2.55
N SER A 42 -37.48 -11.74 1.30
CA SER A 42 -37.05 -10.92 0.17
C SER A 42 -38.03 -9.76 0.02
N ALA A 43 -37.59 -8.56 0.39
CA ALA A 43 -38.18 -7.32 -0.11
C ALA A 43 -37.50 -7.02 -1.44
N GLU A 44 -38.19 -7.36 -2.51
CA GLU A 44 -37.93 -6.83 -3.84
C GLU A 44 -38.44 -5.37 -3.88
N ASP A 45 -37.68 -4.55 -4.62
CA ASP A 45 -38.12 -3.31 -5.27
C ASP A 45 -38.13 -2.01 -4.45
N THR A 46 -37.08 -1.19 -4.62
CA THR A 46 -37.22 0.06 -5.39
C THR A 46 -35.84 0.55 -5.82
N GLY A 47 -35.63 0.60 -7.14
CA GLY A 47 -34.58 1.41 -7.76
C GLY A 47 -34.82 2.89 -7.50
N GLU A 48 -33.79 3.71 -7.74
CA GLU A 48 -33.80 5.18 -7.66
C GLU A 48 -33.64 5.79 -6.26
N ALA A 49 -32.50 5.53 -5.61
CA ALA A 49 -31.89 6.46 -4.64
C ALA A 49 -30.40 6.14 -4.41
N LYS A 50 -29.61 6.03 -5.49
CA LYS A 50 -28.18 5.65 -5.40
C LYS A 50 -27.22 6.60 -6.14
N ALA A 51 -27.61 7.85 -6.34
CA ALA A 51 -26.77 8.86 -7.00
C ALA A 51 -26.31 9.99 -6.06
N ASP A 52 -27.00 10.25 -4.95
CA ASP A 52 -26.80 11.49 -4.18
C ASP A 52 -26.10 11.33 -2.82
N LEU A 53 -25.57 10.13 -2.50
CA LEU A 53 -24.81 9.89 -1.27
C LEU A 53 -23.30 9.67 -1.48
N GLU A 54 -22.80 9.70 -2.73
CA GLU A 54 -21.37 9.53 -3.03
C GLU A 54 -20.59 10.86 -3.14
N SER A 55 -21.26 12.01 -3.02
CA SER A 55 -20.66 13.32 -3.35
C SER A 55 -20.15 14.15 -2.15
N GLU A 56 -20.43 13.77 -0.89
CA GLU A 56 -20.11 14.64 0.27
C GLU A 56 -19.09 14.02 1.26
N THR A 57 -18.47 12.89 0.93
CA THR A 57 -17.52 12.22 1.85
C THR A 57 -16.18 11.78 1.22
N ASN A 58 -15.96 12.06 -0.08
CA ASN A 58 -14.66 11.86 -0.73
C ASN A 58 -13.83 13.13 -0.54
N GLY A 59 -12.64 13.01 0.05
CA GLY A 59 -11.67 14.12 0.08
C GLY A 59 -11.33 14.60 -1.34
N GLU A 60 -10.68 15.75 -1.45
CA GLU A 60 -10.17 16.22 -2.74
C GLU A 60 -9.09 15.23 -3.24
N ARG A 61 -9.13 14.91 -4.54
CA ARG A 61 -8.11 14.08 -5.18
C ARG A 61 -6.98 14.99 -5.60
N GLU A 62 -5.81 14.76 -5.04
CA GLU A 62 -4.64 15.57 -5.33
C GLU A 62 -3.49 14.69 -5.80
N LEU A 63 -2.57 15.31 -6.55
CA LEU A 63 -1.32 14.69 -6.95
C LEU A 63 -0.23 15.01 -5.93
N PHE A 64 0.32 13.99 -5.29
CA PHE A 64 1.45 14.11 -4.37
C PHE A 64 2.71 13.55 -5.00
N THR A 65 3.77 14.35 -5.06
CA THR A 65 5.07 13.91 -5.57
C THR A 65 6.03 13.65 -4.42
N GLY A 66 6.82 12.59 -4.49
CA GLY A 66 7.83 12.32 -3.47
C GLY A 66 8.52 10.98 -3.61
N GLN A 67 9.01 10.48 -2.49
CA GLN A 67 9.61 9.15 -2.37
C GLN A 67 8.92 8.41 -1.22
N VAL A 68 8.51 7.16 -1.46
CA VAL A 68 7.95 6.34 -0.38
C VAL A 68 9.08 5.71 0.40
N VAL A 69 9.09 5.92 1.71
CA VAL A 69 10.12 5.41 2.63
C VAL A 69 9.47 4.91 3.91
N LEU A 70 10.22 4.22 4.75
CA LEU A 70 9.74 3.90 6.09
C LEU A 70 9.91 5.13 7.01
N LEU A 71 8.94 5.35 7.90
CA LEU A 71 8.92 6.49 8.83
C LEU A 71 10.20 6.55 9.66
N ARG A 72 10.71 5.38 10.11
CA ARG A 72 11.98 5.29 10.85
C ARG A 72 13.13 5.90 10.08
N GLU A 73 13.23 5.63 8.78
CA GLU A 73 14.32 6.10 7.94
C GLU A 73 14.23 7.60 7.69
N ALA A 74 13.02 8.09 7.39
CA ALA A 74 12.74 9.51 7.23
C ALA A 74 13.11 10.31 8.50
N LEU A 75 12.71 9.83 9.68
CA LEU A 75 12.99 10.49 10.95
C LEU A 75 14.47 10.38 11.37
N LYS A 76 15.12 9.24 11.11
CA LYS A 76 16.54 9.04 11.37
C LYS A 76 17.41 10.02 10.59
N ARG A 77 17.08 10.31 9.32
CA ARG A 77 17.78 11.33 8.51
C ARG A 77 17.67 12.74 9.11
N ARG A 78 16.60 13.00 9.87
CA ARG A 78 16.38 14.25 10.62
C ARG A 78 16.97 14.22 12.05
N GLY A 79 17.71 13.18 12.42
CA GLY A 79 18.33 13.04 13.75
C GLY A 79 17.36 12.65 14.86
N LEU A 80 16.13 12.26 14.54
CA LEU A 80 15.11 11.84 15.50
C LEU A 80 15.18 10.33 15.73
N ARG A 81 15.05 9.91 16.99
CA ARG A 81 14.94 8.50 17.36
C ARG A 81 13.47 8.18 17.60
N VAL A 82 12.99 7.11 16.97
CA VAL A 82 11.64 6.59 17.17
C VAL A 82 11.68 5.20 17.77
N ALA A 83 10.64 4.88 18.53
CA ALA A 83 10.44 3.56 19.09
C ALA A 83 10.11 2.55 17.98
N ASP A 84 10.26 1.26 18.28
CA ASP A 84 10.15 0.20 17.27
C ASP A 84 8.73 0.08 16.71
N GLU A 85 7.71 0.48 17.48
CA GLU A 85 6.29 0.41 17.15
C GLU A 85 5.88 1.30 15.96
N MET A 86 6.65 2.35 15.68
CA MET A 86 6.38 3.29 14.58
C MET A 86 7.21 3.00 13.32
N ALA A 87 8.01 1.94 13.35
CA ALA A 87 9.07 1.74 12.38
C ALA A 87 8.58 1.39 10.98
N ASP A 88 7.56 0.54 10.93
CA ASP A 88 7.09 -0.08 9.70
C ASP A 88 6.01 0.77 9.00
N GLN A 89 5.76 1.98 9.51
CA GLN A 89 4.84 2.93 8.90
C GLN A 89 5.41 3.44 7.56
N ALA A 90 4.73 3.17 6.46
CA ALA A 90 5.06 3.77 5.17
C ALA A 90 4.65 5.25 5.15
N VAL A 91 5.52 6.10 4.60
CA VAL A 91 5.31 7.54 4.47
C VAL A 91 5.75 8.01 3.09
N LEU A 92 5.12 9.07 2.60
CA LEU A 92 5.60 9.84 1.47
C LEU A 92 6.48 10.97 1.98
N GLU A 93 7.74 10.99 1.57
CA GLU A 93 8.63 12.13 1.78
C GLU A 93 8.61 13.01 0.54
N THR A 94 8.15 14.25 0.69
CA THR A 94 8.03 15.19 -0.43
C THR A 94 9.37 15.90 -0.71
N PRO A 95 9.56 16.49 -1.90
CA PRO A 95 10.76 17.30 -2.20
C PRO A 95 10.97 18.47 -1.24
N GLU A 96 9.90 19.01 -0.67
CA GLU A 96 9.90 20.10 0.31
C GLU A 96 10.36 19.63 1.70
N GLY A 97 10.46 18.30 1.90
CA GLY A 97 10.87 17.69 3.16
C GLY A 97 9.72 17.39 4.11
N ASP A 98 8.47 17.45 3.64
CA ASP A 98 7.32 16.99 4.42
C ASP A 98 7.31 15.46 4.50
N VAL A 99 6.82 14.93 5.62
CA VAL A 99 6.65 13.48 5.84
C VAL A 99 5.17 13.22 6.06
N ILE A 100 4.52 12.66 5.06
CA ILE A 100 3.08 12.45 5.07
C ILE A 100 2.79 10.95 5.21
N PRO A 101 2.16 10.47 6.30
CA PRO A 101 1.88 9.06 6.47
C PRO A 101 0.88 8.53 5.45
N ILE A 102 1.12 7.32 4.95
CA ILE A 102 0.24 6.64 4.00
C ILE A 102 -0.67 5.70 4.78
N LEU A 103 -1.97 5.76 4.50
CA LEU A 103 -2.95 4.85 5.09
C LEU A 103 -2.74 3.43 4.54
N ALA A 104 -2.71 2.41 5.40
CA ALA A 104 -2.60 1.01 5.01
C ALA A 104 -3.95 0.44 4.52
N ASP A 105 -4.57 1.09 3.53
CA ASP A 105 -5.78 0.62 2.88
C ASP A 105 -5.47 -0.34 1.70
N TRP A 106 -6.50 -0.71 0.95
CA TRP A 106 -6.42 -1.66 -0.17
C TRP A 106 -5.30 -1.41 -1.20
N ARG A 107 -4.86 -0.16 -1.40
CA ARG A 107 -3.73 0.16 -2.28
C ARG A 107 -2.51 0.66 -1.51
N GLY A 108 -2.71 1.39 -0.42
CA GLY A 108 -1.60 1.83 0.43
C GLY A 108 -0.82 0.68 1.05
N ARG A 109 -1.45 -0.48 1.29
CA ARG A 109 -0.79 -1.70 1.79
C ARG A 109 0.37 -2.19 0.93
N ALA A 110 0.37 -1.92 -0.38
CA ALA A 110 1.48 -2.29 -1.25
C ALA A 110 2.83 -1.73 -0.75
N PHE A 111 2.85 -0.51 -0.22
CA PHE A 111 4.08 0.11 0.31
C PHE A 111 4.60 -0.56 1.59
N PHE A 112 3.72 -1.22 2.34
CA PHE A 112 4.06 -1.98 3.55
C PHE A 112 4.51 -3.41 3.23
N GLN A 113 4.06 -3.98 2.11
CA GLN A 113 4.33 -5.37 1.75
C GLN A 113 5.49 -5.51 0.75
N ASP A 114 5.67 -4.54 -0.14
CA ASP A 114 6.60 -4.62 -1.27
C ASP A 114 7.73 -3.59 -1.13
N GLU A 115 8.92 -4.07 -0.79
CA GLU A 115 10.11 -3.25 -0.70
C GLU A 115 10.49 -2.61 -2.05
N ARG A 116 10.06 -3.19 -3.18
CA ARG A 116 10.36 -2.63 -4.53
C ARG A 116 9.66 -1.31 -4.80
N LEU A 117 8.61 -0.98 -4.05
CA LEU A 117 7.90 0.30 -4.14
C LEU A 117 8.49 1.36 -3.20
N ARG A 118 9.40 0.97 -2.31
CA ARG A 118 10.11 1.87 -1.41
C ARG A 118 11.34 2.44 -2.12
N ASP A 119 11.82 3.58 -1.64
CA ASP A 119 13.02 4.28 -2.10
C ASP A 119 13.01 4.68 -3.57
N ARG A 120 11.84 4.73 -4.23
CA ARG A 120 11.68 5.21 -5.60
C ARG A 120 10.91 6.52 -5.63
N LYS A 121 11.22 7.35 -6.63
CA LYS A 121 10.39 8.51 -6.95
C LYS A 121 9.00 8.01 -7.36
N VAL A 122 7.98 8.60 -6.76
CA VAL A 122 6.58 8.32 -7.03
C VAL A 122 5.77 9.59 -7.23
N GLU A 123 4.70 9.43 -7.96
CA GLU A 123 3.56 10.35 -8.00
C GLU A 123 2.33 9.57 -7.54
N LEU A 124 1.71 10.02 -6.46
CA LEU A 124 0.52 9.39 -5.88
C LEU A 124 -0.67 10.27 -6.16
N VAL A 125 -1.67 9.74 -6.86
CA VAL A 125 -3.01 10.34 -6.82
C VAL A 125 -3.65 9.82 -5.55
N ALA A 126 -3.98 10.70 -4.62
CA ALA A 126 -4.47 10.32 -3.31
C ALA A 126 -5.57 11.27 -2.81
N TYR A 127 -6.40 10.76 -1.91
CA TYR A 127 -7.23 11.65 -1.10
C TYR A 127 -6.44 12.17 0.08
N ARG A 128 -6.62 13.46 0.36
CA ARG A 128 -6.29 14.07 1.64
C ARG A 128 -7.57 14.58 2.28
N ARG A 129 -7.92 14.02 3.43
CA ARG A 129 -9.11 14.47 4.17
C ARG A 129 -8.73 15.60 5.11
N GLU A 130 -9.60 16.58 5.23
CA GLU A 130 -9.42 17.65 6.20
C GLU A 130 -9.27 17.06 7.61
N HIS A 131 -8.35 17.64 8.38
CA HIS A 131 -8.02 17.24 9.76
C HIS A 131 -7.42 15.83 9.96
N LEU A 132 -7.17 15.05 8.89
CA LEU A 132 -6.44 13.79 8.98
C LEU A 132 -5.06 13.90 8.33
N PRO A 133 -4.00 13.44 8.99
CA PRO A 133 -2.64 13.57 8.46
C PRO A 133 -2.30 12.51 7.40
N TYR A 134 -3.25 11.63 7.03
CA TYR A 134 -2.99 10.46 6.19
C TYR A 134 -3.32 10.70 4.72
N LEU A 135 -2.49 10.14 3.83
CA LEU A 135 -2.80 9.98 2.42
C LEU A 135 -3.49 8.64 2.16
N GLN A 136 -4.59 8.68 1.42
CA GLN A 136 -5.26 7.48 0.92
C GLN A 136 -4.94 7.30 -0.57
N ALA A 137 -4.08 6.34 -0.90
CA ALA A 137 -3.56 6.17 -2.26
C ALA A 137 -4.62 5.57 -3.23
N LEU A 138 -4.84 6.25 -4.35
CA LEU A 138 -5.78 5.84 -5.40
C LEU A 138 -5.06 5.35 -6.65
N MET A 139 -3.96 6.00 -7.03
CA MET A 139 -3.12 5.59 -8.15
C MET A 139 -1.65 5.76 -7.77
N VAL A 140 -0.82 4.80 -8.18
CA VAL A 140 0.62 4.85 -7.97
C VAL A 140 1.29 4.97 -9.32
N PHE A 141 1.99 6.06 -9.52
CA PHE A 141 2.89 6.24 -10.64
C PHE A 141 4.33 6.16 -10.14
N THR A 142 5.14 5.40 -10.85
CA THR A 142 6.59 5.34 -10.63
C THR A 142 7.30 5.78 -11.91
N PHE A 143 8.62 5.94 -11.85
CA PHE A 143 9.40 6.37 -13.00
C PHE A 143 10.44 5.31 -13.35
N ASP A 144 10.62 5.05 -14.64
CA ASP A 144 11.72 4.23 -15.13
C ASP A 144 13.05 5.02 -15.21
N GLU A 145 14.09 4.38 -15.73
CA GLU A 145 15.42 4.97 -15.85
C GLU A 145 15.46 6.14 -16.84
N ASP A 146 14.57 6.15 -17.83
CA ASP A 146 14.41 7.22 -18.83
C ASP A 146 13.53 8.37 -18.31
N GLY A 147 12.99 8.24 -17.09
CA GLY A 147 12.11 9.23 -16.48
C GLY A 147 10.69 9.22 -17.01
N VAL A 148 10.27 8.16 -17.71
CA VAL A 148 8.90 8.00 -18.20
C VAL A 148 8.00 7.55 -17.05
N ARG A 149 6.83 8.19 -16.96
CA ARG A 149 5.81 7.87 -15.97
C ARG A 149 5.18 6.50 -16.25
N GLN A 150 5.18 5.65 -15.23
CA GLN A 150 4.68 4.29 -15.27
C GLN A 150 3.55 4.11 -14.25
N TYR A 151 2.32 3.88 -14.70
CA TYR A 151 1.26 3.40 -13.83
C TYR A 151 1.65 2.03 -13.29
N THR A 152 1.64 1.92 -11.96
CA THR A 152 2.19 0.79 -11.22
C THR A 152 1.07 0.06 -10.50
N ASP A 153 0.87 -1.20 -10.88
CA ASP A 153 -0.11 -2.10 -10.28
C ASP A 153 0.44 -3.53 -10.22
N TYR A 154 -0.31 -4.43 -9.61
CA TYR A 154 -0.08 -5.86 -9.76
C TYR A 154 -1.05 -6.41 -10.80
N TRP A 155 -0.63 -7.44 -11.53
CA TRP A 155 -1.40 -8.00 -12.62
C TRP A 155 -1.52 -9.51 -12.48
N CYS A 156 -2.74 -10.02 -12.66
CA CYS A 156 -3.01 -11.44 -12.83
C CYS A 156 -3.05 -11.78 -14.31
N ASP A 157 -2.08 -12.58 -14.79
CA ASP A 157 -2.03 -12.98 -16.20
C ASP A 157 -3.18 -13.94 -16.60
N VAL A 158 -3.79 -14.64 -15.64
CA VAL A 158 -4.91 -15.56 -15.88
C VAL A 158 -6.23 -14.80 -16.08
N CYS A 159 -6.55 -13.89 -15.15
CA CYS A 159 -7.82 -13.16 -15.18
C CYS A 159 -7.74 -11.87 -16.00
N SER A 160 -6.54 -11.40 -16.34
CA SER A 160 -6.32 -10.12 -17.00
C SER A 160 -6.96 -8.95 -16.25
N ILE A 161 -6.79 -8.93 -14.92
CA ILE A 161 -7.28 -7.85 -14.04
C ILE A 161 -6.15 -7.26 -13.19
N PRO A 162 -6.21 -5.96 -12.86
CA PRO A 162 -5.27 -5.33 -11.96
C PRO A 162 -5.61 -5.68 -10.49
N MET A 163 -4.56 -5.73 -9.69
CA MET A 163 -4.55 -5.93 -8.25
C MET A 163 -3.69 -4.83 -7.62
N TYR A 164 -3.93 -4.49 -6.35
CA TYR A 164 -3.33 -3.30 -5.73
C TYR A 164 -2.53 -3.59 -4.45
N GLU A 165 -2.39 -4.86 -4.11
CA GLU A 165 -1.59 -5.34 -2.99
C GLU A 165 -1.05 -6.74 -3.30
N ILE A 166 0.00 -7.17 -2.60
CA ILE A 166 0.57 -8.50 -2.78
C ILE A 166 -0.33 -9.52 -2.07
N LYS A 167 -1.12 -10.24 -2.86
CA LYS A 167 -1.94 -11.37 -2.44
C LYS A 167 -2.28 -12.27 -3.63
N PRO A 168 -2.81 -13.49 -3.41
CA PRO A 168 -3.41 -14.26 -4.49
C PRO A 168 -4.53 -13.47 -5.19
N CYS A 169 -4.68 -13.65 -6.50
CA CYS A 169 -5.74 -13.01 -7.27
C CYS A 169 -7.12 -13.33 -6.68
N GLU A 170 -7.97 -12.32 -6.49
CA GLU A 170 -9.30 -12.52 -5.87
C GLU A 170 -10.22 -13.41 -6.71
N CYS A 171 -10.02 -13.46 -8.03
CA CYS A 171 -10.84 -14.25 -8.94
C CYS A 171 -10.36 -15.69 -9.07
N CYS A 172 -9.12 -15.92 -9.53
CA CYS A 172 -8.60 -17.27 -9.79
C CYS A 172 -7.72 -17.84 -8.69
N GLN A 173 -7.40 -17.07 -7.65
CA GLN A 173 -6.45 -17.44 -6.59
C GLN A 173 -5.02 -17.73 -7.08
N GLY A 174 -4.70 -17.35 -8.32
CA GLY A 174 -3.37 -17.49 -8.91
C GLY A 174 -2.39 -16.39 -8.48
N ASP A 175 -1.14 -16.57 -8.90
CA ASP A 175 -0.07 -15.61 -8.65
C ASP A 175 -0.28 -14.29 -9.43
N ILE A 176 0.27 -13.21 -8.88
CA ILE A 176 0.26 -11.88 -9.49
C ILE A 176 1.70 -11.35 -9.58
N ARG A 177 1.95 -10.54 -10.61
CA ARG A 177 3.26 -9.89 -10.81
C ARG A 177 3.12 -8.38 -10.77
N LEU A 178 4.16 -7.71 -10.29
CA LEU A 178 4.26 -6.25 -10.40
C LEU A 178 4.37 -5.87 -11.87
N ARG A 179 3.60 -4.86 -12.28
CA ARG A 179 3.52 -4.38 -13.65
C ARG A 179 3.69 -2.87 -13.68
N PHE A 180 4.43 -2.41 -14.69
CA PHE A 180 4.67 -1.01 -15.02
C PHE A 180 4.11 -0.76 -16.41
N GLN A 181 3.25 0.24 -16.55
CA GLN A 181 2.66 0.61 -17.84
C GLN A 181 2.90 2.10 -18.11
N PRO A 182 3.46 2.46 -19.26
CA PRO A 182 3.60 3.86 -19.63
C PRO A 182 2.21 4.50 -19.70
N GLN A 183 1.97 5.50 -18.85
CA GLN A 183 0.65 6.13 -18.77
C GLN A 183 0.77 7.55 -18.23
N ASP A 184 0.02 8.46 -18.86
CA ASP A 184 -0.09 9.86 -18.42
C ASP A 184 -1.02 10.01 -17.21
N LEU A 185 -0.97 11.19 -16.59
CA LEU A 185 -1.91 11.55 -15.55
C LEU A 185 -3.36 11.56 -16.09
N PRO A 186 -4.33 11.15 -15.26
CA PRO A 186 -5.74 11.27 -15.60
C PRO A 186 -6.14 12.71 -15.93
N ASP A 187 -7.04 12.88 -16.90
CA ASP A 187 -7.40 14.21 -17.39
C ASP A 187 -8.06 15.10 -16.33
N TYR A 188 -8.77 14.51 -15.35
CA TYR A 188 -9.41 15.28 -14.29
C TYR A 188 -8.40 16.06 -13.41
N LEU A 189 -7.18 15.56 -13.22
CA LEU A 189 -6.14 16.28 -12.47
C LEU A 189 -5.50 17.42 -13.29
N LYS A 190 -5.62 17.38 -14.61
CA LYS A 190 -5.08 18.43 -15.49
C LYS A 190 -5.98 19.67 -15.52
N LEU A 191 -7.26 19.50 -15.19
CA LEU A 191 -8.25 20.58 -15.25
C LEU A 191 -8.11 21.55 -14.07
N ASP A 192 -7.69 21.05 -12.91
CA ASP A 192 -7.55 21.86 -11.69
C ASP A 192 -6.39 22.88 -11.79
N GLU A 193 -5.35 22.57 -12.57
CA GLU A 193 -4.26 23.51 -12.86
C GLU A 193 -4.76 24.71 -13.71
N VAL A 194 -5.74 24.49 -14.59
CA VAL A 194 -6.28 25.54 -15.48
C VAL A 194 -7.32 26.41 -14.77
N SER A 195 -8.12 25.85 -13.86
CA SER A 195 -9.08 26.63 -13.07
C SER A 195 -8.41 27.51 -12.01
N SER A 196 -7.30 27.07 -11.43
CA SER A 196 -6.56 27.86 -10.43
C SER A 196 -5.73 28.99 -11.05
N SER A 197 -5.26 28.85 -12.30
CA SER A 197 -4.54 29.92 -13.00
C SER A 197 -5.44 31.00 -13.58
N SER A 198 -6.67 30.68 -13.98
CA SER A 198 -7.62 31.64 -14.57
C SER A 198 -8.26 32.61 -13.57
N ALA A 199 -8.19 32.31 -12.27
CA ALA A 199 -8.66 33.21 -11.21
C ALA A 199 -7.67 34.35 -10.87
N ALA A 200 -6.41 34.27 -11.34
CA ALA A 200 -5.37 35.25 -11.04
C ALA A 200 -5.28 36.44 -12.02
N ASP A 201 -5.88 36.33 -13.21
CA ASP A 201 -5.81 37.36 -14.27
C ASP A 201 -7.03 38.30 -14.36
N SER A 202 -7.94 38.24 -13.37
CA SER A 202 -9.10 39.14 -13.28
C SER A 202 -8.96 40.11 -12.11
N LYS A 203 -7.95 40.99 -12.13
CA LYS A 203 -7.91 42.16 -11.24
C LYS A 203 -7.22 43.37 -11.84
#